data_AF-A0A7L5AF11-F1
#
_entry.id   AF-A0A7L5AF11-F1
#
_cell.length_a   1.000
_cell.length_b   1.000
_cell.length_c   1.000
_cell.angle_alpha   90.00
_cell.angle_beta   90.00
_cell.angle_gamma   90.00
#
_symmetry.space_group_name_H-M   'P 1'
#
loop_
_entity.id
_entity.type
_entity.pdbx_description
1 polymer ?
#
loop_
_entity_poly.entity_id
_entity_poly.type
_entity_poly.pdbx_seq_one_letter_code
_entity_poly.pdbx_strand_id
1 'polypeptide(L)'
;MILLSGLSLVLLSVLLGQIGPAYVAQKSTRTVYAAQAGLQAGLGVIRSATAAPVGGVIWGAPAKLPCILTGRLNATSDGVDYAVEFKYFKGDPTGKDAAWQTSPTNRISCSPSTGLGEAPMFALLSSEGRAAATPGSAASVGNRKVTATYQFKVSNENIPGGRIYTSDKSRCLEWGGGDKLQFVAGCAAGANDSKQLWVYDVDYKLKLASTTAAGATAMCITDSADEGNKRDKEEDAKLKACRSDASRWSQLWSWEGGAIWRGQLESISGGPSGRCLAPKDRFVANTACNGAFAPEPAVGAGAAGFTTKQIVNFKEFGRCADVTNEKIDYSFMITYLCKQDPSGNLTGKYLKWNHKWRYIEPVAPATARPDQQIIVNFLDKSPADNRCLQTPDNMPATVELRFFPCNSLETKQKWTRYSETGDPQTSYTFVDVFGRCMSAVPTVFASPDAVLTNVASKVQVQACNGSTAQKWNAPATYTQANFGSFSETSG
;
A
#
# COMPACT_ATOMS: atom_id res chain seq x y z
N MET A 1 -45.73 34.38 -64.92
CA MET A 1 -45.69 33.09 -64.22
C MET A 1 -44.30 32.45 -64.19
N ILE A 2 -43.52 32.47 -65.27
CA ILE A 2 -42.17 31.84 -65.33
C ILE A 2 -41.20 32.35 -64.24
N LEU A 3 -41.22 33.65 -63.92
CA LEU A 3 -40.36 34.23 -62.87
C LEU A 3 -40.69 33.73 -61.44
N LEU A 4 -41.96 33.49 -61.13
CA LEU A 4 -42.38 32.96 -59.83
C LEU A 4 -41.95 31.49 -59.68
N SER A 5 -42.10 30.69 -60.75
CA SER A 5 -41.70 29.29 -60.77
C SER A 5 -40.17 29.12 -60.65
N GLY A 6 -39.38 29.99 -61.30
CA GLY A 6 -37.92 29.99 -61.20
C GLY A 6 -37.43 30.31 -59.78
N LEU A 7 -38.04 31.30 -59.12
CA LEU A 7 -37.70 31.68 -57.74
C LEU A 7 -38.02 30.55 -56.75
N SER A 8 -39.15 29.87 -56.92
CA SER A 8 -39.53 28.72 -56.07
C SER A 8 -38.57 27.53 -56.20
N LEU A 9 -38.08 27.24 -57.41
CA LEU A 9 -37.09 26.17 -57.64
C LEU A 9 -35.73 26.47 -57.00
N VAL A 10 -35.28 27.73 -57.10
CA VAL A 10 -34.03 28.16 -56.45
C VAL A 10 -34.15 28.09 -54.93
N LEU A 11 -35.25 28.62 -54.36
CA LEU A 11 -35.51 28.53 -52.91
C LEU A 11 -35.57 27.09 -52.41
N LEU A 12 -36.24 26.19 -53.15
CA LEU A 12 -36.28 24.78 -52.80
C LEU A 12 -34.90 24.12 -52.84
N SER A 13 -34.08 24.46 -53.84
CA SER A 13 -32.72 23.94 -53.97
C SER A 13 -31.82 24.41 -52.82
N VAL A 14 -31.94 25.67 -52.41
CA VAL A 14 -31.21 26.20 -51.24
C VAL A 14 -31.68 25.53 -49.95
N LEU A 15 -33.00 25.33 -49.78
CA LEU A 15 -33.54 24.64 -48.60
C LEU A 15 -33.05 23.19 -48.52
N LEU A 16 -33.13 22.43 -49.62
CA LEU A 16 -32.64 21.05 -49.66
C LEU A 16 -31.13 20.96 -49.41
N GLY A 17 -30.37 21.94 -49.88
CA GLY A 17 -28.93 22.04 -49.62
C GLY A 17 -28.58 22.31 -48.14
N GLN A 18 -29.47 22.95 -47.37
CA GLN A 18 -29.23 23.29 -45.96
C GLN A 18 -29.81 22.26 -44.96
N ILE A 19 -30.83 21.49 -45.36
CA ILE A 19 -31.50 20.51 -44.48
C ILE A 19 -30.52 19.43 -43.99
N GLY A 20 -29.69 18.87 -44.88
CA GLY A 20 -28.70 17.84 -44.52
C GLY A 20 -27.68 18.32 -43.47
N PRO A 21 -26.94 19.42 -43.73
CA PRO A 21 -26.02 20.01 -42.76
C PRO A 21 -26.68 20.39 -41.43
N ALA A 22 -27.92 20.89 -41.45
CA ALA A 22 -28.66 21.22 -40.24
C ALA A 22 -28.94 19.99 -39.37
N TYR A 23 -29.37 18.87 -39.97
CA TYR A 23 -29.58 17.62 -39.24
C TYR A 23 -28.28 17.05 -38.64
N VAL A 24 -27.17 17.10 -39.39
CA VAL A 24 -25.86 16.64 -38.92
C VAL A 24 -25.34 17.53 -37.78
N ALA A 25 -25.54 18.85 -37.86
CA ALA A 25 -25.19 19.78 -36.80
C ALA A 25 -26.04 19.52 -35.53
N GLN A 26 -27.36 19.36 -35.67
CA GLN A 26 -28.24 19.04 -34.55
C GLN A 26 -27.89 17.69 -33.91
N LYS A 27 -27.52 16.69 -34.72
CA LYS A 27 -27.01 15.41 -34.21
C LYS A 27 -25.70 15.58 -33.45
N SER A 28 -24.72 16.27 -34.05
CA SER A 28 -23.42 16.56 -33.42
C SER A 28 -23.56 17.19 -32.04
N THR A 29 -24.42 18.20 -31.91
CA THR A 29 -24.70 18.86 -30.62
C THR A 29 -25.27 17.89 -29.59
N ARG A 30 -26.22 17.04 -29.97
CA ARG A 30 -26.80 16.06 -29.03
C ARG A 30 -25.79 14.99 -28.61
N THR A 31 -25.01 14.48 -29.56
CA THR A 31 -24.03 13.43 -29.28
C THR A 31 -22.83 13.94 -28.47
N VAL A 32 -22.43 15.21 -28.59
CA VAL A 32 -21.36 15.74 -27.72
C VAL A 32 -21.84 15.85 -26.26
N TYR A 33 -23.09 16.24 -26.02
CA TYR A 33 -23.65 16.23 -24.66
C TYR A 33 -23.78 14.81 -24.11
N ALA A 34 -24.14 13.84 -24.94
CA ALA A 34 -24.15 12.44 -24.53
C ALA A 34 -22.76 11.90 -24.21
N ALA A 35 -21.76 12.22 -25.04
CA ALA A 35 -20.37 11.90 -24.76
C ALA A 35 -19.91 12.49 -23.41
N GLN A 36 -20.21 13.77 -23.14
CA GLN A 36 -19.91 14.41 -21.87
C GLN A 36 -20.62 13.76 -20.68
N ALA A 37 -21.91 13.42 -20.82
CA ALA A 37 -22.65 12.70 -19.80
C ALA A 37 -22.04 11.32 -19.52
N GLY A 38 -21.59 10.61 -20.57
CA GLY A 38 -20.85 9.36 -20.44
C GLY A 38 -19.55 9.53 -19.66
N LEU A 39 -18.77 10.59 -19.90
CA LEU A 39 -17.57 10.88 -19.10
C LEU A 39 -17.89 11.13 -17.62
N GLN A 40 -18.97 11.86 -17.33
CA GLN A 40 -19.42 12.10 -15.96
C GLN A 40 -19.89 10.80 -15.26
N ALA A 41 -20.69 9.99 -15.95
CA ALA A 41 -21.12 8.69 -15.46
C ALA A 41 -19.93 7.76 -15.21
N GLY A 42 -18.98 7.71 -16.16
CA GLY A 42 -17.76 6.93 -16.04
C GLY A 42 -16.88 7.37 -14.87
N LEU A 43 -16.73 8.68 -14.65
CA LEU A 43 -16.04 9.21 -13.48
C LEU A 43 -16.75 8.82 -12.17
N GLY A 44 -18.09 8.83 -12.16
CA GLY A 44 -18.90 8.38 -11.03
C GLY A 44 -18.64 6.92 -10.67
N VAL A 45 -18.61 6.03 -11.68
CA VAL A 45 -18.31 4.60 -11.48
C VAL A 45 -16.88 4.38 -11.01
N ILE A 46 -15.89 5.11 -11.56
CA ILE A 46 -14.50 5.04 -11.08
C ILE A 46 -14.41 5.43 -9.60
N ARG A 47 -15.07 6.53 -9.20
CA ARG A 47 -15.03 7.03 -7.82
C ARG A 47 -15.79 6.15 -6.83
N SER A 48 -16.76 5.37 -7.28
CA SER A 48 -17.50 4.42 -6.44
C SER A 48 -16.88 3.02 -6.38
N ALA A 49 -15.82 2.75 -7.17
CA ALA A 49 -15.10 1.49 -7.18
C ALA A 49 -14.21 1.32 -5.93
N THR A 50 -14.83 1.14 -4.77
CA THR A 50 -14.16 1.02 -3.47
C THR A 50 -14.09 -0.43 -2.96
N ALA A 51 -13.03 -0.73 -2.22
CA ALA A 51 -12.86 -1.94 -1.44
C ALA A 51 -13.49 -1.79 -0.05
N ALA A 52 -13.53 -2.89 0.72
CA ALA A 52 -13.84 -2.80 2.13
C ALA A 52 -12.81 -1.91 2.85
N PRO A 53 -13.20 -1.13 3.88
CA PRO A 53 -12.27 -0.33 4.66
C PRO A 53 -11.20 -1.20 5.32
N VAL A 54 -9.95 -0.73 5.29
CA VAL A 54 -8.80 -1.40 5.90
C VAL A 54 -7.91 -0.33 6.54
N GLY A 55 -7.66 -0.44 7.85
CA GLY A 55 -6.79 0.52 8.55
C GLY A 55 -7.40 1.92 8.72
N GLY A 56 -8.73 2.08 8.67
CA GLY A 56 -9.35 3.41 8.75
C GLY A 56 -9.63 4.05 7.41
N VAL A 57 -9.04 3.51 6.34
CA VAL A 57 -9.03 4.09 5.01
C VAL A 57 -9.88 3.24 4.06
N ILE A 58 -10.68 3.91 3.24
CA ILE A 58 -11.41 3.27 2.13
C ILE A 58 -10.49 3.29 0.91
N TRP A 59 -10.07 2.12 0.48
CA TRP A 59 -9.22 1.94 -0.69
C TRP A 59 -10.04 1.73 -1.96
N GLY A 60 -9.43 1.98 -3.12
CA GLY A 60 -10.02 1.58 -4.40
C GLY A 60 -9.99 0.06 -4.58
N ALA A 61 -10.95 -0.49 -5.32
CA ALA A 61 -10.98 -1.90 -5.71
C ALA A 61 -10.76 -2.02 -7.22
N PRO A 62 -9.53 -2.36 -7.68
CA PRO A 62 -9.24 -2.47 -9.11
C PRO A 62 -10.13 -3.47 -9.85
N ALA A 63 -10.55 -4.55 -9.18
CA ALA A 63 -11.48 -5.53 -9.72
C ALA A 63 -12.91 -4.99 -9.97
N LYS A 64 -13.26 -3.83 -9.40
CA LYS A 64 -14.57 -3.17 -9.62
C LYS A 64 -14.51 -2.05 -10.66
N LEU A 65 -13.33 -1.73 -11.19
CA LEU A 65 -13.20 -0.69 -12.19
C LEU A 65 -13.77 -1.17 -13.55
N PRO A 66 -14.57 -0.34 -14.25
CA PRO A 66 -15.27 -0.74 -15.45
C PRO A 66 -14.34 -0.76 -16.68
N CYS A 67 -14.54 -1.69 -17.61
CA CYS A 67 -13.83 -1.64 -18.90
C CYS A 67 -14.66 -0.92 -19.98
N ILE A 68 -15.99 -1.05 -19.88
CA ILE A 68 -16.97 -0.44 -20.78
C ILE A 68 -18.14 0.03 -19.92
N LEU A 69 -18.73 1.18 -20.26
CA LEU A 69 -19.98 1.66 -19.67
C LEU A 69 -20.88 2.20 -20.79
N THR A 70 -22.15 1.81 -20.79
CA THR A 70 -23.14 2.34 -21.74
C THR A 70 -24.33 2.89 -20.99
N GLY A 71 -24.96 3.94 -21.51
CA GLY A 71 -26.19 4.48 -20.93
C GLY A 71 -26.97 5.32 -21.92
N ARG A 72 -28.25 5.56 -21.61
CA ARG A 72 -29.16 6.38 -22.41
C ARG A 72 -29.50 7.66 -21.66
N LEU A 73 -29.64 8.77 -22.38
CA LEU A 73 -30.06 10.05 -21.80
C LEU A 73 -31.59 10.19 -21.68
N ASN A 74 -32.34 9.39 -22.44
CA ASN A 74 -33.80 9.43 -22.47
C ASN A 74 -34.41 8.02 -22.67
N ALA A 75 -35.67 7.87 -22.29
CA ALA A 75 -36.41 6.61 -22.36
C ALA A 75 -37.07 6.34 -23.74
N THR A 76 -36.91 7.24 -24.72
CA THR A 76 -37.51 7.09 -26.06
C THR A 76 -36.66 6.21 -26.98
N SER A 77 -37.30 5.55 -27.95
CA SER A 77 -36.67 4.65 -28.93
C SER A 77 -35.62 5.32 -29.81
N ASP A 78 -35.75 6.63 -30.03
CA ASP A 78 -34.87 7.44 -30.88
C ASP A 78 -33.66 7.97 -30.08
N GLY A 79 -33.40 7.32 -28.94
CA GLY A 79 -32.67 7.87 -27.82
C GLY A 79 -31.22 8.18 -28.12
N VAL A 80 -30.75 9.28 -27.52
CA VAL A 80 -29.33 9.63 -27.53
C VAL A 80 -28.67 8.81 -26.43
N ASP A 81 -27.65 8.05 -26.80
CA ASP A 81 -26.92 7.20 -25.87
C ASP A 81 -25.43 7.55 -25.84
N TYR A 82 -24.73 6.97 -24.87
CA TYR A 82 -23.28 7.06 -24.76
C TYR A 82 -22.67 5.68 -24.56
N ALA A 83 -21.45 5.51 -25.07
CA ALA A 83 -20.60 4.37 -24.84
C ALA A 83 -19.21 4.85 -24.41
N VAL A 84 -18.80 4.51 -23.19
CA VAL A 84 -17.51 4.84 -22.61
C VAL A 84 -16.62 3.62 -22.65
N GLU A 85 -15.44 3.75 -23.24
CA GLU A 85 -14.33 2.81 -23.14
C GLU A 85 -13.33 3.32 -22.10
N PHE A 86 -12.85 2.41 -21.24
CA PHE A 86 -11.82 2.71 -20.25
C PHE A 86 -10.52 1.99 -20.61
N LYS A 87 -9.42 2.74 -20.70
CA LYS A 87 -8.06 2.19 -20.84
C LYS A 87 -7.23 2.61 -19.64
N TYR A 88 -6.54 1.66 -19.02
CA TYR A 88 -5.82 1.86 -17.78
C TYR A 88 -4.31 1.77 -17.98
N PHE A 89 -3.54 2.58 -17.24
CA PHE A 89 -2.11 2.73 -17.47
C PHE A 89 -1.30 2.86 -16.17
N LYS A 90 -0.03 2.45 -16.25
CA LYS A 90 1.00 2.67 -15.21
C LYS A 90 1.69 4.03 -15.30
N GLY A 91 1.61 4.69 -16.45
CA GLY A 91 2.15 6.03 -16.69
C GLY A 91 1.11 6.95 -17.33
N ASP A 92 1.39 8.25 -17.36
CA ASP A 92 0.48 9.25 -17.92
C ASP A 92 0.30 9.05 -19.44
N PRO A 93 -0.92 8.75 -19.92
CA PRO A 93 -1.20 8.57 -21.35
C PRO A 93 -1.31 9.89 -22.13
N THR A 94 -1.27 11.05 -21.46
CA THR A 94 -1.47 12.35 -22.11
C THR A 94 -0.39 12.61 -23.17
N GLY A 95 -0.81 12.90 -24.40
CA GLY A 95 0.07 13.14 -25.55
C GLY A 95 0.80 11.90 -26.09
N LYS A 96 0.47 10.69 -25.61
CA LYS A 96 1.04 9.44 -26.11
C LYS A 96 0.29 8.94 -27.33
N ASP A 97 1.02 8.36 -28.28
CA ASP A 97 0.45 7.81 -29.50
C ASP A 97 -0.29 6.47 -29.28
N ALA A 98 -0.96 5.98 -30.33
CA ALA A 98 -1.71 4.74 -30.27
C ALA A 98 -0.81 3.51 -30.01
N ALA A 99 0.45 3.52 -30.47
CA ALA A 99 1.39 2.42 -30.26
C ALA A 99 1.77 2.31 -28.77
N TRP A 100 2.06 3.43 -28.11
CA TRP A 100 2.31 3.48 -26.68
C TRP A 100 1.08 3.05 -25.87
N GLN A 101 -0.11 3.53 -26.25
CA GLN A 101 -1.37 3.23 -25.56
C GLN A 101 -1.82 1.77 -25.72
N THR A 102 -1.36 1.07 -26.76
CA THR A 102 -1.68 -0.35 -27.00
C THR A 102 -0.61 -1.31 -26.53
N SER A 103 0.60 -0.82 -26.19
CA SER A 103 1.68 -1.65 -25.65
C SER A 103 1.29 -2.31 -24.31
N PRO A 104 1.49 -3.63 -24.16
CA PRO A 104 1.23 -4.34 -22.91
C PRO A 104 2.17 -3.93 -21.76
N THR A 105 3.26 -3.22 -22.04
CA THR A 105 4.16 -2.69 -20.99
C THR A 105 3.58 -1.49 -20.26
N ASN A 106 2.73 -0.72 -20.94
CA ASN A 106 2.19 0.54 -20.44
C ASN A 106 0.72 0.41 -20.03
N ARG A 107 -0.04 -0.40 -20.80
CA ARG A 107 -1.46 -0.66 -20.60
C ARG A 107 -1.66 -1.79 -19.60
N ILE A 108 -2.64 -1.59 -18.72
CA ILE A 108 -3.15 -2.61 -17.82
C ILE A 108 -4.38 -3.26 -18.46
N SER A 109 -4.38 -4.59 -18.54
CA SER A 109 -5.51 -5.35 -19.07
C SER A 109 -6.75 -5.19 -18.19
N CYS A 110 -7.89 -4.92 -18.81
CA CYS A 110 -9.19 -4.81 -18.14
C CYS A 110 -10.14 -5.86 -18.73
N SER A 111 -10.75 -6.67 -17.87
CA SER A 111 -11.75 -7.66 -18.24
C SER A 111 -13.14 -7.23 -17.74
N PRO A 112 -14.19 -7.23 -18.58
CA PRO A 112 -15.53 -6.82 -18.15
C PRO A 112 -16.10 -7.63 -16.97
N SER A 113 -15.65 -8.87 -16.77
CA SER A 113 -16.14 -9.74 -15.69
C SER A 113 -15.32 -9.65 -14.40
N THR A 114 -14.04 -9.25 -14.47
CA THR A 114 -13.11 -9.30 -13.33
C THR A 114 -12.43 -7.96 -13.03
N GLY A 115 -12.69 -6.91 -13.81
CA GLY A 115 -12.02 -5.63 -13.72
C GLY A 115 -10.53 -5.73 -14.03
N LEU A 116 -9.70 -5.05 -13.24
CA LEU A 116 -8.24 -5.10 -13.34
C LEU A 116 -7.64 -6.03 -12.28
N GLY A 117 -6.55 -6.72 -12.65
CA GLY A 117 -5.72 -7.50 -11.73
C GLY A 117 -4.72 -6.68 -10.91
N GLU A 118 -4.50 -5.41 -11.26
CA GLU A 118 -3.58 -4.50 -10.57
C GLU A 118 -4.15 -3.07 -10.53
N ALA A 119 -3.69 -2.27 -9.56
CA ALA A 119 -4.16 -0.90 -9.39
C ALA A 119 -3.56 0.04 -10.47
N PRO A 120 -4.38 0.79 -11.23
CA PRO A 120 -3.90 1.73 -12.21
C PRO A 120 -3.46 3.06 -11.59
N MET A 121 -2.52 3.75 -12.24
CA MET A 121 -2.19 5.14 -11.91
C MET A 121 -3.02 6.14 -12.74
N PHE A 122 -3.40 5.75 -13.96
CA PHE A 122 -4.18 6.56 -14.88
C PHE A 122 -5.28 5.74 -15.57
N ALA A 123 -6.38 6.41 -15.93
CA ALA A 123 -7.38 5.93 -16.87
C ALA A 123 -7.59 6.95 -17.98
N LEU A 124 -7.56 6.51 -19.23
CA LEU A 124 -8.07 7.26 -20.37
C LEU A 124 -9.52 6.82 -20.62
N LEU A 125 -10.44 7.75 -20.41
CA LEU A 125 -11.85 7.56 -20.69
C LEU A 125 -12.12 8.06 -22.10
N SER A 126 -12.84 7.26 -22.89
CA SER A 126 -13.23 7.61 -24.24
C SER A 126 -14.72 7.40 -24.41
N SER A 127 -15.48 8.50 -24.40
CA SER A 127 -16.93 8.47 -24.46
C SER A 127 -17.41 8.89 -25.85
N GLU A 128 -18.08 7.98 -26.54
CA GLU A 128 -18.75 8.25 -27.82
C GLU A 128 -20.24 8.44 -27.56
N GLY A 129 -20.79 9.59 -27.95
CA GLY A 129 -22.22 9.81 -27.98
C GLY A 129 -22.80 9.36 -29.32
N ARG A 130 -23.90 8.62 -29.29
CA ARG A 130 -24.57 8.12 -30.50
C ARG A 130 -26.04 8.52 -30.51
N ALA A 131 -26.56 8.65 -31.71
CA ALA A 131 -27.96 8.92 -31.95
C ALA A 131 -28.37 8.24 -33.26
N ALA A 132 -29.68 8.14 -33.50
CA ALA A 132 -30.22 7.61 -34.74
C ALA A 132 -29.60 8.29 -35.99
N ALA A 133 -29.57 7.56 -37.10
CA ALA A 133 -29.11 8.10 -38.38
C ALA A 133 -29.97 9.29 -38.82
N THR A 134 -29.34 10.33 -39.36
CA THR A 134 -30.07 11.41 -40.03
C THR A 134 -30.50 10.94 -41.42
N PRO A 135 -31.64 11.41 -41.96
CA PRO A 135 -32.10 11.02 -43.29
C PRO A 135 -31.00 11.23 -44.34
N GLY A 136 -30.70 10.19 -45.13
CA GLY A 136 -29.68 10.24 -46.18
C GLY A 136 -28.22 10.21 -45.70
N SER A 137 -27.95 9.84 -44.44
CA SER A 137 -26.58 9.70 -43.91
C SER A 137 -26.38 8.39 -43.15
N ALA A 138 -25.13 7.93 -43.05
CA ALA A 138 -24.80 6.77 -42.23
C ALA A 138 -24.98 7.04 -40.73
N ALA A 139 -25.25 6.00 -39.94
CA ALA A 139 -25.51 6.12 -38.50
C ALA A 139 -24.36 6.72 -37.68
N SER A 140 -23.11 6.64 -38.16
CA SER A 140 -21.95 7.25 -37.49
C SER A 140 -21.79 8.74 -37.81
N VAL A 141 -22.34 9.24 -38.92
CA VAL A 141 -22.18 10.65 -39.32
C VAL A 141 -22.81 11.55 -38.26
N GLY A 142 -22.00 12.49 -37.76
CA GLY A 142 -22.40 13.41 -36.70
C GLY A 142 -22.32 12.86 -35.28
N ASN A 143 -21.86 11.61 -35.06
CA ASN A 143 -21.49 11.17 -33.71
C ASN A 143 -20.25 11.92 -33.23
N ARG A 144 -20.14 12.11 -31.90
CA ARG A 144 -19.03 12.85 -31.30
C ARG A 144 -18.39 12.03 -30.20
N LYS A 145 -17.07 12.13 -30.11
CA LYS A 145 -16.27 11.38 -29.16
C LYS A 145 -15.42 12.33 -28.33
N VAL A 146 -15.50 12.21 -27.02
CA VAL A 146 -14.72 13.04 -26.09
C VAL A 146 -13.86 12.11 -25.24
N THR A 147 -12.58 12.47 -25.12
CA THR A 147 -11.62 11.77 -24.27
C THR A 147 -11.19 12.63 -23.10
N ALA A 148 -10.89 11.98 -21.97
CA ALA A 148 -10.34 12.63 -20.79
C ALA A 148 -9.43 11.65 -20.02
N THR A 149 -8.41 12.19 -19.37
CA THR A 149 -7.51 11.41 -18.50
C THR A 149 -7.90 11.61 -17.04
N TYR A 150 -8.12 10.52 -16.34
CA TYR A 150 -8.25 10.47 -14.89
C TYR A 150 -6.95 9.94 -14.27
N GLN A 151 -6.36 10.73 -13.38
CA GLN A 151 -5.26 10.31 -12.53
C GLN A 151 -5.84 9.81 -11.20
N PHE A 152 -5.52 8.57 -10.84
CA PHE A 152 -5.95 8.00 -9.58
C PHE A 152 -5.16 8.63 -8.42
N LYS A 153 -5.84 8.81 -7.28
CA LYS A 153 -5.14 8.96 -6.01
C LYS A 153 -4.56 7.61 -5.62
N VAL A 154 -3.31 7.38 -6.03
CA VAL A 154 -2.56 6.21 -5.57
C VAL A 154 -1.70 6.61 -4.38
N SER A 155 -1.74 5.77 -3.36
CA SER A 155 -0.80 5.84 -2.25
C SER A 155 0.29 4.81 -2.50
N ASN A 156 1.53 5.14 -2.16
CA ASN A 156 2.53 4.10 -1.96
C ASN A 156 2.39 3.45 -0.57
N GLU A 157 1.53 3.99 0.31
CA GLU A 157 1.26 3.46 1.64
C GLU A 157 0.99 1.95 1.60
N ASN A 158 1.71 1.22 2.45
CA ASN A 158 1.33 -0.14 2.72
C ASN A 158 -0.04 -0.11 3.38
N ILE A 159 -1.04 -0.65 2.69
CA ILE A 159 -2.38 -0.83 3.23
C ILE A 159 -2.25 -1.70 4.50
N PRO A 160 -2.42 -1.14 5.72
CA PRO A 160 -2.21 -1.89 6.94
C PRO A 160 -3.33 -2.91 7.08
N GLY A 161 -3.00 -4.21 7.14
CA GLY A 161 -3.99 -5.27 7.15
C GLY A 161 -3.42 -6.54 6.55
N GLY A 162 -2.68 -7.31 7.35
CA GLY A 162 -2.10 -8.58 6.95
C GLY A 162 -2.66 -9.74 7.76
N ARG A 163 -2.39 -10.96 7.31
CA ARG A 163 -2.72 -12.17 8.05
C ARG A 163 -1.65 -12.48 9.09
N ILE A 164 -2.09 -13.01 10.22
CA ILE A 164 -1.20 -13.55 11.26
C ILE A 164 -1.25 -15.06 11.16
N TYR A 165 -0.18 -15.69 10.67
CA TYR A 165 -0.11 -17.15 10.52
C TYR A 165 0.52 -17.85 11.71
N THR A 166 0.29 -19.16 11.80
CA THR A 166 1.19 -20.09 12.49
C THR A 166 2.56 -20.13 11.80
N SER A 167 3.61 -20.58 12.50
CA SER A 167 4.99 -20.58 11.99
C SER A 167 5.19 -21.41 10.72
N ASP A 168 4.45 -22.51 10.60
CA ASP A 168 4.39 -23.38 9.42
C ASP A 168 3.49 -22.82 8.30
N LYS A 169 2.82 -21.70 8.54
CA LYS A 169 1.83 -21.06 7.64
C LYS A 169 0.65 -21.96 7.25
N SER A 170 0.36 -23.01 8.02
CA SER A 170 -0.77 -23.91 7.75
C SER A 170 -2.13 -23.30 8.13
N ARG A 171 -2.16 -22.42 9.14
CA ARG A 171 -3.36 -21.74 9.65
C ARG A 171 -3.13 -20.25 9.81
N CYS A 172 -4.19 -19.44 9.77
CA CYS A 172 -4.13 -18.02 10.12
C CYS A 172 -5.19 -17.63 11.15
N LEU A 173 -4.92 -16.54 11.86
CA LEU A 173 -5.81 -15.96 12.85
C LEU A 173 -7.03 -15.34 12.19
N GLU A 174 -8.20 -15.71 12.68
CA GLU A 174 -9.51 -15.25 12.22
C GLU A 174 -10.38 -14.84 13.41
N TRP A 175 -11.20 -13.81 13.19
CA TRP A 175 -12.32 -13.50 14.05
C TRP A 175 -13.52 -14.43 13.79
N GLY A 176 -13.79 -15.32 14.75
CA GLY A 176 -14.88 -16.31 14.68
C GLY A 176 -16.28 -15.75 14.98
N GLY A 177 -16.41 -14.44 15.22
CA GLY A 177 -17.64 -13.80 15.69
C GLY A 177 -17.68 -13.56 17.20
N GLY A 178 -18.42 -12.53 17.63
CA GLY A 178 -18.45 -12.10 19.04
C GLY A 178 -17.06 -11.67 19.54
N ASP A 179 -16.62 -12.21 20.67
CA ASP A 179 -15.29 -11.99 21.25
C ASP A 179 -14.28 -13.11 20.91
N LYS A 180 -14.66 -14.09 20.08
CA LYS A 180 -13.87 -15.32 19.83
C LYS A 180 -12.82 -15.13 18.75
N LEU A 181 -11.62 -15.64 19.02
CA LEU A 181 -10.47 -15.67 18.12
C LEU A 181 -10.02 -17.12 17.89
N GLN A 182 -9.76 -17.48 16.64
CA GLN A 182 -9.41 -18.85 16.26
C GLN A 182 -8.36 -18.88 15.14
N PHE A 183 -7.67 -20.00 15.00
CA PHE A 183 -6.83 -20.26 13.84
C PHE A 183 -7.57 -21.16 12.85
N VAL A 184 -7.71 -20.75 11.59
CA VAL A 184 -8.38 -21.54 10.54
C VAL A 184 -7.41 -21.94 9.44
N ALA A 185 -7.67 -23.09 8.81
CA ALA A 185 -6.91 -23.53 7.63
C ALA A 185 -7.38 -22.79 6.36
N GLY A 186 -6.61 -22.87 5.28
CA GLY A 186 -7.05 -22.36 3.96
C GLY A 186 -6.99 -20.83 3.82
N CYS A 187 -6.28 -20.14 4.71
CA CYS A 187 -6.10 -18.69 4.63
C CYS A 187 -5.26 -18.22 3.43
N ALA A 188 -4.43 -19.10 2.90
CA ALA A 188 -3.56 -18.84 1.77
C ALA A 188 -4.27 -19.26 0.48
N ALA A 189 -4.95 -18.30 -0.18
CA ALA A 189 -5.31 -18.26 -1.62
C ALA A 189 -6.67 -17.59 -1.95
N GLY A 190 -7.25 -16.78 -1.05
CA GLY A 190 -8.53 -16.08 -1.29
C GLY A 190 -8.43 -14.55 -1.27
N ALA A 191 -9.52 -13.89 -1.70
CA ALA A 191 -9.74 -12.48 -1.45
C ALA A 191 -9.49 -12.14 0.02
N ASN A 192 -9.04 -10.92 0.29
CA ASN A 192 -8.76 -10.41 1.64
C ASN A 192 -10.02 -10.46 2.52
N ASP A 193 -10.27 -11.58 3.20
CA ASP A 193 -11.36 -11.72 4.16
C ASP A 193 -11.14 -10.74 5.31
N SER A 194 -12.11 -9.86 5.51
CA SER A 194 -12.07 -8.79 6.48
C SER A 194 -12.01 -9.28 7.94
N LYS A 195 -12.27 -10.58 8.18
CA LYS A 195 -12.14 -11.27 9.47
C LYS A 195 -10.72 -11.79 9.75
N GLN A 196 -9.87 -11.86 8.73
CA GLN A 196 -8.52 -12.43 8.80
C GLN A 196 -7.42 -11.38 8.67
N LEU A 197 -7.78 -10.10 8.48
CA LEU A 197 -6.84 -9.00 8.36
C LEU A 197 -6.65 -8.29 9.70
N TRP A 198 -5.38 -8.17 10.09
CA TRP A 198 -4.95 -7.60 11.35
C TRP A 198 -4.01 -6.43 11.12
N VAL A 199 -4.12 -5.42 11.97
CA VAL A 199 -3.24 -4.25 12.00
C VAL A 199 -2.50 -4.22 13.33
N TYR A 200 -1.18 -4.17 13.27
CA TYR A 200 -0.33 -3.86 14.40
C TYR A 200 0.11 -2.40 14.32
N ASP A 201 -0.54 -1.58 15.15
CA ASP A 201 -0.55 -0.13 15.01
C ASP A 201 0.42 0.56 15.99
N VAL A 202 0.63 1.86 15.83
CA VAL A 202 1.56 2.68 16.62
C VAL A 202 1.20 2.78 18.10
N ASP A 203 -0.01 2.37 18.48
CA ASP A 203 -0.44 2.25 19.88
C ASP A 203 -0.15 0.87 20.50
N TYR A 204 0.63 0.04 19.80
CA TYR A 204 1.08 -1.30 20.20
C TYR A 204 -0.04 -2.33 20.36
N LYS A 205 -1.19 -2.09 19.73
CA LYS A 205 -2.32 -3.01 19.75
C LYS A 205 -2.45 -3.77 18.44
N LEU A 206 -2.90 -5.01 18.54
CA LEU A 206 -3.31 -5.83 17.40
C LEU A 206 -4.82 -5.65 17.20
N LYS A 207 -5.19 -5.00 16.09
CA LYS A 207 -6.55 -4.58 15.76
C LYS A 207 -7.12 -5.40 14.61
N LEU A 208 -8.42 -5.69 14.64
CA LEU A 208 -9.11 -6.24 13.48
C LEU A 208 -9.28 -5.14 12.42
N ALA A 209 -8.65 -5.30 11.25
CA ALA A 209 -8.50 -4.23 10.26
C ALA A 209 -9.82 -3.64 9.76
N SER A 210 -10.87 -4.45 9.70
CA SER A 210 -12.21 -4.04 9.28
C SER A 210 -12.95 -3.15 10.28
N THR A 211 -12.47 -3.08 11.53
CA THR A 211 -13.07 -2.29 12.61
C THR A 211 -12.37 -0.96 12.84
N THR A 212 -11.26 -0.70 12.14
CA THR A 212 -10.49 0.54 12.34
C THR A 212 -10.97 1.70 11.47
N ALA A 213 -12.04 1.50 10.67
CA ALA A 213 -12.69 2.54 9.85
C ALA A 213 -12.95 3.81 10.69
N ALA A 214 -12.74 5.00 10.10
CA ALA A 214 -13.07 6.25 10.78
C ALA A 214 -14.54 6.25 11.24
N GLY A 215 -14.78 6.56 12.51
CA GLY A 215 -16.11 6.53 13.13
C GLY A 215 -16.57 5.16 13.64
N ALA A 216 -15.84 4.07 13.36
CA ALA A 216 -16.11 2.75 13.94
C ALA A 216 -15.36 2.56 15.28
N THR A 217 -15.90 1.68 16.13
CA THR A 217 -15.19 1.23 17.33
C THR A 217 -14.16 0.17 16.95
N ALA A 218 -12.87 0.53 17.01
CA ALA A 218 -11.79 -0.41 16.78
C ALA A 218 -11.81 -1.55 17.81
N MET A 219 -11.58 -2.76 17.33
CA MET A 219 -11.56 -3.98 18.13
C MET A 219 -10.14 -4.52 18.23
N CYS A 220 -9.70 -4.81 19.46
CA CYS A 220 -8.34 -5.18 19.84
C CYS A 220 -8.28 -6.58 20.46
N ILE A 221 -7.22 -7.31 20.12
CA ILE A 221 -6.85 -8.53 20.83
C ILE A 221 -6.53 -8.16 22.28
N THR A 222 -7.26 -8.78 23.20
CA THR A 222 -7.23 -8.49 24.62
C THR A 222 -6.94 -9.78 25.39
N ASP A 223 -6.00 -9.70 26.30
CA ASP A 223 -5.75 -10.72 27.29
C ASP A 223 -6.96 -10.85 28.22
N SER A 224 -7.46 -12.06 28.43
CA SER A 224 -8.64 -12.33 29.27
C SER A 224 -8.42 -12.04 30.76
N ALA A 225 -7.17 -11.79 31.18
CA ALA A 225 -6.79 -11.43 32.56
C ALA A 225 -7.37 -10.09 33.07
N ASP A 226 -8.33 -9.49 32.36
CA ASP A 226 -9.19 -8.40 32.83
C ASP A 226 -9.89 -8.71 34.19
N GLU A 227 -9.92 -9.97 34.63
CA GLU A 227 -10.56 -10.42 35.87
C GLU A 227 -9.54 -10.90 36.92
N GLY A 228 -8.88 -9.95 37.59
CA GLY A 228 -8.27 -10.17 38.91
C GLY A 228 -7.19 -11.26 39.02
N ASN A 229 -5.93 -10.87 38.77
CA ASN A 229 -4.70 -11.50 39.27
C ASN A 229 -4.44 -13.02 39.09
N LYS A 230 -5.28 -13.78 38.37
CA LYS A 230 -4.99 -15.20 38.06
C LYS A 230 -4.05 -15.33 36.85
N ARG A 231 -2.83 -14.79 36.99
CA ARG A 231 -1.83 -14.70 35.90
C ARG A 231 -1.21 -16.05 35.49
N ASP A 232 -1.45 -17.11 36.26
CA ASP A 232 -0.80 -18.42 36.10
C ASP A 232 -1.56 -19.40 35.21
N LYS A 233 -2.77 -19.05 34.75
CA LYS A 233 -3.59 -19.93 33.91
C LYS A 233 -3.57 -19.52 32.44
N GLU A 234 -3.57 -20.52 31.58
CA GLU A 234 -3.83 -20.35 30.16
C GLU A 234 -5.31 -20.01 29.95
N GLU A 235 -5.55 -18.94 29.19
CA GLU A 235 -6.89 -18.46 28.91
C GLU A 235 -7.00 -17.97 27.46
N ASP A 236 -8.23 -17.94 26.94
CA ASP A 236 -8.48 -17.51 25.56
C ASP A 236 -8.34 -16.00 25.45
N ALA A 237 -7.49 -15.56 24.52
CA ALA A 237 -7.44 -14.16 24.12
C ALA A 237 -8.74 -13.80 23.39
N LYS A 238 -9.27 -12.61 23.69
CA LYS A 238 -10.58 -12.16 23.24
C LYS A 238 -10.47 -10.93 22.35
N LEU A 239 -11.43 -10.77 21.46
CA LEU A 239 -11.61 -9.53 20.70
C LEU A 239 -12.55 -8.59 21.47
N LYS A 240 -12.03 -7.46 21.96
CA LYS A 240 -12.81 -6.43 22.67
C LYS A 240 -12.55 -5.04 22.13
N ALA A 241 -13.42 -4.08 22.46
CA ALA A 241 -13.18 -2.69 22.09
C ALA A 241 -11.80 -2.21 22.58
N CYS A 242 -11.07 -1.50 21.71
CA CYS A 242 -9.77 -0.96 22.04
C CYS A 242 -9.89 0.11 23.14
N ARG A 243 -9.05 0.01 24.18
CA ARG A 243 -9.00 0.92 25.33
C ARG A 243 -7.89 1.96 25.16
N SER A 244 -8.11 3.14 25.75
CA SER A 244 -7.12 4.22 25.83
C SER A 244 -6.74 4.59 27.26
N ASP A 245 -7.46 4.06 28.26
CA ASP A 245 -7.20 4.27 29.69
C ASP A 245 -6.04 3.40 30.23
N ALA A 246 -5.77 3.50 31.53
CA ALA A 246 -4.69 2.77 32.19
C ALA A 246 -4.84 1.24 32.13
N SER A 247 -6.06 0.71 32.00
CA SER A 247 -6.34 -0.74 31.87
C SER A 247 -6.01 -1.29 30.48
N ARG A 248 -5.59 -0.44 29.53
CA ARG A 248 -5.22 -0.87 28.17
C ARG A 248 -4.02 -1.82 28.13
N TRP A 249 -3.28 -1.99 29.23
CA TRP A 249 -2.12 -2.89 29.32
C TRP A 249 -2.42 -4.31 28.84
N SER A 250 -3.66 -4.80 29.05
CA SER A 250 -4.12 -6.13 28.59
C SER A 250 -4.29 -6.22 27.07
N GLN A 251 -4.16 -5.10 26.35
CA GLN A 251 -4.23 -5.01 24.89
C GLN A 251 -2.91 -4.58 24.25
N LEU A 252 -1.87 -4.35 25.05
CA LEU A 252 -0.55 -3.98 24.56
C LEU A 252 0.30 -5.23 24.36
N TRP A 253 0.75 -5.41 23.12
CA TRP A 253 1.57 -6.55 22.73
C TRP A 253 2.91 -6.04 22.25
N SER A 254 3.99 -6.68 22.68
CA SER A 254 5.35 -6.45 22.23
C SER A 254 5.79 -7.63 21.38
N TRP A 255 6.27 -7.38 20.16
CA TRP A 255 6.95 -8.44 19.42
C TRP A 255 8.35 -8.64 20.00
N GLU A 256 8.69 -9.88 20.36
CA GLU A 256 10.01 -10.27 20.81
C GLU A 256 10.66 -11.29 19.87
N GLY A 257 11.95 -11.58 20.10
CA GLY A 257 12.62 -12.69 19.41
C GLY A 257 11.88 -14.02 19.64
N GLY A 258 12.06 -14.99 18.73
CA GLY A 258 11.39 -16.29 18.83
C GLY A 258 9.94 -16.32 18.38
N ALA A 259 9.48 -15.30 17.65
CA ALA A 259 8.14 -15.22 17.08
C ALA A 259 7.00 -15.15 18.11
N ILE A 260 7.18 -14.29 19.13
CA ILE A 260 6.31 -14.16 20.29
C ILE A 260 5.72 -12.75 20.36
N TRP A 261 4.41 -12.66 20.63
CA TRP A 261 3.77 -11.45 21.14
C TRP A 261 3.67 -11.53 22.66
N ARG A 262 4.43 -10.72 23.38
CA ARG A 262 4.41 -10.64 24.84
C ARG A 262 3.53 -9.50 25.33
N GLY A 263 2.71 -9.73 26.34
CA GLY A 263 1.86 -8.70 26.95
C GLY A 263 2.64 -7.72 27.82
N GLN A 264 1.94 -6.72 28.36
CA GLN A 264 2.49 -5.74 29.31
C GLN A 264 1.98 -5.96 30.74
N LEU A 265 2.69 -5.43 31.71
CA LEU A 265 2.22 -5.34 33.09
C LEU A 265 1.20 -4.19 33.27
N GLU A 266 0.38 -4.30 34.31
CA GLU A 266 -0.66 -3.31 34.67
C GLU A 266 -0.10 -1.91 34.93
N SER A 267 1.11 -1.84 35.48
CA SER A 267 1.96 -0.67 35.26
C SER A 267 2.67 -0.86 33.93
N ILE A 268 2.20 -0.20 32.87
CA ILE A 268 2.81 -0.27 31.53
C ILE A 268 4.32 0.06 31.60
N SER A 269 4.70 1.00 32.47
CA SER A 269 6.11 1.34 32.72
C SER A 269 6.91 0.25 33.45
N GLY A 270 6.22 -0.69 34.12
CA GLY A 270 6.79 -1.92 34.67
C GLY A 270 7.34 -2.86 33.58
N GLY A 271 6.91 -2.69 32.33
CA GLY A 271 7.43 -3.41 31.18
C GLY A 271 6.72 -4.75 30.90
N PRO A 272 7.39 -5.65 30.16
CA PRO A 272 6.78 -6.88 29.66
C PRO A 272 6.28 -7.78 30.78
N SER A 273 5.12 -8.41 30.58
CA SER A 273 4.60 -9.41 31.50
C SER A 273 5.16 -10.80 31.20
N GLY A 274 4.95 -11.73 32.13
CA GLY A 274 5.19 -13.16 31.85
C GLY A 274 4.22 -13.77 30.85
N ARG A 275 3.24 -13.02 30.33
CA ARG A 275 2.18 -13.53 29.46
C ARG A 275 2.48 -13.29 27.99
N CYS A 276 2.19 -14.27 27.17
CA CYS A 276 2.40 -14.23 25.73
C CYS A 276 1.22 -14.83 24.98
N LEU A 277 0.93 -14.30 23.79
CA LEU A 277 0.00 -14.95 22.86
C LEU A 277 0.63 -16.25 22.36
N ALA A 278 -0.19 -17.27 22.14
CA ALA A 278 0.24 -18.51 21.50
C ALA A 278 -0.83 -19.01 20.52
N PRO A 279 -0.42 -19.50 19.33
CA PRO A 279 -1.32 -20.15 18.41
C PRO A 279 -1.48 -21.62 18.80
N LYS A 280 -2.61 -21.97 19.43
CA LYS A 280 -3.04 -23.36 19.63
C LYS A 280 -4.29 -23.62 18.77
N ASP A 281 -5.09 -24.63 19.10
CA ASP A 281 -6.40 -24.81 18.48
C ASP A 281 -7.35 -23.64 18.74
N ARG A 282 -7.08 -22.91 19.83
CA ARG A 282 -7.67 -21.65 20.27
C ARG A 282 -6.57 -20.62 20.41
N PHE A 283 -6.91 -19.34 20.30
CA PHE A 283 -5.93 -18.27 20.51
C PHE A 283 -5.84 -17.92 21.98
N VAL A 284 -4.69 -18.18 22.61
CA VAL A 284 -4.53 -18.09 24.06
C VAL A 284 -3.48 -17.09 24.46
N ALA A 285 -3.62 -16.56 25.67
CA ALA A 285 -2.55 -15.92 26.41
C ALA A 285 -2.13 -16.83 27.58
N ASN A 286 -0.83 -17.11 27.71
CA ASN A 286 -0.27 -18.02 28.72
C ASN A 286 1.14 -17.60 29.17
N THR A 287 1.71 -18.31 30.15
CA THR A 287 3.02 -18.01 30.74
C THR A 287 4.20 -18.76 30.11
N ALA A 288 3.93 -19.75 29.24
CA ALA A 288 4.96 -20.58 28.64
C ALA A 288 5.74 -19.87 27.51
N CYS A 289 5.18 -18.80 26.94
CA CYS A 289 5.84 -17.94 25.93
C CYS A 289 6.57 -18.72 24.82
N ASN A 290 5.96 -19.80 24.33
CA ASN A 290 6.47 -20.58 23.20
C ASN A 290 5.84 -20.01 21.92
N GLY A 291 6.48 -19.01 21.32
CA GLY A 291 5.97 -18.32 20.13
C GLY A 291 6.06 -19.17 18.88
N ALA A 292 5.07 -19.00 18.00
CA ALA A 292 5.00 -19.68 16.71
C ALA A 292 4.18 -18.86 15.70
N PHE A 293 4.39 -17.54 15.64
CA PHE A 293 3.70 -16.68 14.69
C PHE A 293 4.55 -16.34 13.47
N ALA A 294 3.93 -16.25 12.30
CA ALA A 294 4.55 -15.77 11.07
C ALA A 294 3.66 -14.71 10.38
N PRO A 295 3.47 -13.53 10.99
CA PRO A 295 2.60 -12.51 10.42
C PRO A 295 3.16 -11.94 9.12
N GLU A 296 2.27 -11.61 8.19
CA GLU A 296 2.63 -10.93 6.94
C GLU A 296 3.23 -9.55 7.23
N PRO A 297 4.12 -9.02 6.37
CA PRO A 297 4.61 -7.66 6.52
C PRO A 297 3.48 -6.61 6.57
N ALA A 298 2.37 -6.85 5.87
CA ALA A 298 1.20 -5.96 5.85
C ALA A 298 0.50 -5.83 7.21
N VAL A 299 0.77 -6.71 8.19
CA VAL A 299 0.25 -6.54 9.56
C VAL A 299 0.75 -5.22 10.15
N GLY A 300 1.97 -4.80 9.83
CA GLY A 300 2.49 -3.49 10.19
C GLY A 300 3.62 -3.51 11.21
N ALA A 301 4.29 -2.37 11.31
CA ALA A 301 5.52 -2.18 12.10
C ALA A 301 5.25 -1.86 13.57
N GLY A 302 4.00 -1.76 14.01
CA GLY A 302 3.68 -1.16 15.30
C GLY A 302 4.16 0.28 15.36
N ALA A 303 4.83 0.66 16.44
CA ALA A 303 5.45 1.99 16.58
C ALA A 303 6.91 2.05 16.11
N ALA A 304 7.38 1.04 15.38
CA ALA A 304 8.75 1.05 14.88
C ALA A 304 8.94 2.19 13.87
N GLY A 305 10.08 2.87 14.01
CA GLY A 305 10.47 3.95 13.13
C GLY A 305 11.66 4.71 13.70
N PHE A 306 11.95 5.87 13.10
CA PHE A 306 13.09 6.69 13.49
C PHE A 306 13.08 7.09 14.99
N THR A 307 11.90 7.42 15.52
CA THR A 307 11.73 7.84 16.92
C THR A 307 12.08 6.73 17.91
N THR A 308 11.74 5.49 17.60
CA THR A 308 12.07 4.27 18.36
C THR A 308 13.44 3.67 18.01
N LYS A 309 14.24 4.38 17.20
CA LYS A 309 15.58 3.97 16.75
C LYS A 309 15.55 2.69 15.91
N GLN A 310 14.51 2.52 15.10
CA GLN A 310 14.35 1.40 14.19
C GLN A 310 14.32 1.89 12.74
N ILE A 311 14.79 1.04 11.83
CA ILE A 311 14.75 1.29 10.39
C ILE A 311 13.74 0.33 9.78
N VAL A 312 12.55 0.81 9.46
CA VAL A 312 11.45 0.04 8.87
C VAL A 312 11.58 0.02 7.36
N ASN A 313 11.48 -1.15 6.74
CA ASN A 313 11.48 -1.25 5.29
C ASN A 313 10.09 -0.92 4.73
N PHE A 314 10.03 -0.12 3.67
CA PHE A 314 8.77 0.29 3.10
C PHE A 314 8.09 -0.80 2.27
N LYS A 315 8.80 -1.71 1.60
CA LYS A 315 8.14 -2.85 0.93
C LYS A 315 7.64 -3.88 1.93
N GLU A 316 8.34 -4.02 3.04
CA GLU A 316 8.05 -5.00 4.09
C GLU A 316 7.60 -4.28 5.36
N PHE A 317 6.47 -3.56 5.31
CA PHE A 317 6.02 -2.62 6.35
C PHE A 317 6.17 -3.08 7.81
N GLY A 318 5.96 -4.37 8.10
CA GLY A 318 6.12 -4.97 9.42
C GLY A 318 7.51 -5.50 9.75
N ARG A 319 8.54 -5.15 8.95
CA ARG A 319 9.92 -5.63 9.07
C ARG A 319 10.89 -4.46 9.21
N CYS A 320 11.80 -4.61 10.16
CA CYS A 320 12.82 -3.67 10.55
C CYS A 320 14.20 -4.26 10.26
N ALA A 321 15.18 -3.41 9.98
CA ALA A 321 16.59 -3.82 9.96
C ALA A 321 16.98 -4.46 11.31
N ASP A 322 17.65 -5.60 11.23
CA ASP A 322 18.00 -6.47 12.35
C ASP A 322 19.44 -6.97 12.18
N VAL A 323 20.20 -6.91 13.28
CA VAL A 323 21.49 -7.60 13.37
C VAL A 323 21.22 -9.08 13.56
N THR A 324 21.47 -9.83 12.48
CA THR A 324 21.07 -11.22 12.33
C THR A 324 21.51 -12.09 13.50
N ASN A 325 20.55 -12.85 14.04
CA ASN A 325 20.76 -13.76 15.17
C ASN A 325 21.38 -13.10 16.40
N GLU A 326 21.25 -11.78 16.54
CA GLU A 326 21.89 -11.01 17.62
C GLU A 326 23.43 -11.15 17.62
N LYS A 327 24.02 -11.46 16.46
CA LYS A 327 25.46 -11.64 16.26
C LYS A 327 26.02 -10.51 15.41
N ILE A 328 26.81 -9.63 16.03
CA ILE A 328 27.32 -8.43 15.36
C ILE A 328 28.27 -8.71 14.19
N ASP A 329 28.94 -9.85 14.23
CA ASP A 329 29.88 -10.35 13.24
C ASP A 329 29.21 -11.27 12.20
N TYR A 330 27.88 -11.36 12.20
CA TYR A 330 27.17 -12.18 11.22
C TYR A 330 27.47 -11.70 9.79
N SER A 331 27.59 -12.66 8.86
CA SER A 331 28.04 -12.40 7.49
C SER A 331 27.09 -11.53 6.65
N PHE A 332 25.88 -11.27 7.13
CA PHE A 332 24.89 -10.40 6.52
C PHE A 332 23.93 -9.88 7.57
N MET A 333 23.22 -8.80 7.26
CA MET A 333 22.11 -8.28 8.05
C MET A 333 20.77 -8.65 7.40
N ILE A 334 19.69 -8.63 8.16
CA ILE A 334 18.35 -8.97 7.66
C ILE A 334 17.33 -7.88 7.97
N THR A 335 16.21 -7.90 7.27
CA THR A 335 14.97 -7.38 7.79
C THR A 335 14.26 -8.49 8.55
N TYR A 336 13.77 -8.17 9.74
CA TYR A 336 13.03 -9.09 10.60
C TYR A 336 11.85 -8.38 11.24
N LEU A 337 10.91 -9.11 11.83
CA LEU A 337 9.77 -8.48 12.49
C LEU A 337 10.16 -7.40 13.47
N CYS A 338 9.54 -6.23 13.34
CA CYS A 338 9.83 -5.09 14.18
C CYS A 338 9.53 -5.37 15.66
N LYS A 339 10.59 -5.66 16.44
CA LYS A 339 10.52 -5.75 17.90
C LYS A 339 10.02 -4.43 18.48
N GLN A 340 9.28 -4.47 19.59
CA GLN A 340 8.67 -3.26 20.18
C GLN A 340 9.01 -3.08 21.66
N ASP A 341 8.71 -1.89 22.15
CA ASP A 341 8.70 -1.59 23.59
C ASP A 341 7.45 -0.74 23.94
N PRO A 342 6.30 -1.38 24.21
CA PRO A 342 5.07 -0.70 24.59
C PRO A 342 5.13 0.01 25.96
N SER A 343 6.22 -0.11 26.73
CA SER A 343 6.32 0.49 28.08
C SER A 343 6.30 2.03 28.07
N GLY A 344 6.39 2.64 26.89
CA GLY A 344 6.48 4.10 26.71
C GLY A 344 7.86 4.67 27.06
N ASN A 345 8.80 3.81 27.45
CA ASN A 345 10.16 4.23 27.73
C ASN A 345 10.90 4.50 26.41
N LEU A 346 11.06 5.78 26.08
CA LEU A 346 11.77 6.24 24.87
C LEU A 346 13.24 5.78 24.79
N THR A 347 13.81 5.27 25.89
CA THR A 347 15.14 4.64 25.87
C THR A 347 15.13 3.26 25.20
N GLY A 348 13.96 2.68 24.94
CA GLY A 348 13.79 1.35 24.39
C GLY A 348 14.39 0.29 25.31
N LYS A 349 14.22 0.44 26.63
CA LYS A 349 14.82 -0.45 27.64
C LYS A 349 14.55 -1.92 27.36
N TYR A 350 13.35 -2.26 26.89
CA TYR A 350 12.93 -3.63 26.59
C TYR A 350 13.07 -3.99 25.10
N LEU A 351 13.42 -3.02 24.26
CA LEU A 351 13.83 -3.27 22.88
C LEU A 351 15.29 -3.77 22.89
N LYS A 352 15.56 -4.91 22.24
CA LYS A 352 16.93 -5.43 22.12
C LYS A 352 17.79 -4.53 21.22
N TRP A 353 19.07 -4.42 21.56
CA TRP A 353 20.06 -3.61 20.85
C TRP A 353 20.15 -3.90 19.34
N ASN A 354 19.89 -5.14 18.92
CA ASN A 354 20.02 -5.57 17.53
C ASN A 354 18.99 -4.94 16.57
N HIS A 355 17.94 -4.30 17.11
CA HIS A 355 16.97 -3.49 16.37
C HIS A 355 17.16 -1.97 16.58
N LYS A 356 18.11 -1.54 17.41
CA LYS A 356 18.38 -0.11 17.70
C LYS A 356 19.41 0.48 16.75
N TRP A 357 18.97 0.83 15.55
CA TRP A 357 19.78 1.43 14.48
C TRP A 357 19.64 2.95 14.53
N ARG A 358 20.74 3.63 14.87
CA ARG A 358 20.82 5.07 15.10
C ARG A 358 21.42 5.76 13.87
N TYR A 359 20.75 6.81 13.41
CA TYR A 359 21.19 7.68 12.33
C TYR A 359 20.52 9.06 12.54
N ILE A 360 20.72 10.00 11.62
CA ILE A 360 20.15 11.35 11.66
C ILE A 360 19.29 11.56 10.42
N GLU A 361 18.01 11.89 10.62
CA GLU A 361 17.13 12.33 9.52
C GLU A 361 17.50 13.76 9.05
N PRO A 362 17.38 14.07 7.75
CA PRO A 362 17.48 15.43 7.24
C PRO A 362 16.45 16.34 7.93
N VAL A 363 16.88 17.55 8.31
CA VAL A 363 16.01 18.56 8.92
C VAL A 363 15.53 19.51 7.82
N ALA A 364 14.23 19.72 7.72
CA ALA A 364 13.65 20.64 6.74
C ALA A 364 14.31 22.03 6.81
N PRO A 365 14.60 22.68 5.67
CA PRO A 365 14.20 22.30 4.30
C PRO A 365 15.15 21.32 3.60
N ALA A 366 16.21 20.84 4.25
CA ALA A 366 17.15 19.91 3.63
C ALA A 366 16.48 18.55 3.38
N THR A 367 16.68 18.01 2.18
CA THR A 367 16.15 16.71 1.76
C THR A 367 17.18 15.59 1.86
N ALA A 368 18.42 15.93 2.25
CA ALA A 368 19.53 14.99 2.37
C ALA A 368 20.40 15.29 3.59
N ARG A 369 20.97 14.23 4.17
CA ARG A 369 21.98 14.27 5.22
C ARG A 369 23.15 13.37 4.80
N PRO A 370 24.19 13.94 4.16
CA PRO A 370 25.36 13.19 3.69
C PRO A 370 26.30 12.81 4.84
N ASP A 371 27.25 11.92 4.53
CA ASP A 371 28.43 11.58 5.33
C ASP A 371 28.19 11.17 6.78
N GLN A 372 27.04 10.55 7.06
CA GLN A 372 26.72 10.01 8.38
C GLN A 372 27.00 8.52 8.49
N GLN A 373 27.10 8.03 9.72
CA GLN A 373 27.18 6.60 10.01
C GLN A 373 25.81 6.08 10.47
N ILE A 374 25.50 4.83 10.12
CA ILE A 374 24.37 4.09 10.70
C ILE A 374 24.95 3.19 11.81
N ILE A 375 24.51 3.40 13.05
CA ILE A 375 25.18 2.89 14.25
C ILE A 375 24.26 1.95 15.03
N VAL A 376 24.80 0.82 15.47
CA VAL A 376 24.23 0.02 16.57
C VAL A 376 25.14 0.08 17.79
N ASN A 377 24.55 0.17 18.98
CA ASN A 377 25.31 0.09 20.23
C ASN A 377 25.34 -1.37 20.68
N PHE A 378 26.49 -2.04 20.51
CA PHE A 378 26.57 -3.48 20.74
C PHE A 378 26.27 -3.80 22.21
N LEU A 379 25.28 -4.68 22.43
CA LEU A 379 24.79 -5.09 23.76
C LEU A 379 24.30 -3.94 24.66
N ASP A 380 23.96 -2.78 24.08
CA ASP A 380 23.56 -1.57 24.83
C ASP A 380 24.56 -1.19 25.97
N LYS A 381 25.86 -1.47 25.79
CA LYS A 381 26.90 -1.28 26.82
C LYS A 381 27.40 0.17 26.92
N SER A 382 28.17 0.62 25.93
CA SER A 382 28.90 1.88 25.95
C SER A 382 29.10 2.41 24.53
N PRO A 383 29.18 3.74 24.31
CA PRO A 383 29.51 4.30 22.99
C PRO A 383 30.83 3.77 22.38
N ALA A 384 31.77 3.31 23.20
CA ALA A 384 33.01 2.66 22.72
C ALA A 384 32.75 1.33 21.97
N ASP A 385 31.62 0.68 22.26
CA ASP A 385 31.16 -0.54 21.59
C ASP A 385 30.26 -0.26 20.39
N ASN A 386 30.20 0.99 19.93
CA ASN A 386 29.47 1.32 18.72
C ASN A 386 30.03 0.54 17.53
N ARG A 387 29.10 0.11 16.67
CA ARG A 387 29.40 -0.59 15.44
C ARG A 387 28.66 0.10 14.33
N CYS A 388 29.37 0.33 13.23
CA CYS A 388 28.91 1.10 12.10
C CYS A 388 28.64 0.17 10.93
N LEU A 389 27.49 0.37 10.29
CA LEU A 389 27.12 -0.38 9.09
C LEU A 389 28.09 0.01 7.98
N GLN A 390 28.76 -0.98 7.41
CA GLN A 390 29.76 -0.77 6.39
C GLN A 390 29.28 -1.37 5.08
N THR A 391 29.37 -0.56 4.02
CA THR A 391 29.17 -1.05 2.66
C THR A 391 30.39 -1.86 2.21
N PRO A 392 30.21 -2.96 1.47
CA PRO A 392 31.31 -3.68 0.84
C PRO A 392 31.98 -2.84 -0.23
N ASP A 393 33.17 -3.26 -0.68
CA ASP A 393 33.91 -2.57 -1.74
C ASP A 393 33.07 -2.45 -3.04
N ASN A 394 33.54 -1.60 -3.96
CA ASN A 394 32.87 -1.31 -5.24
C ASN A 394 32.85 -2.54 -6.17
N MET A 395 31.97 -3.47 -5.87
CA MET A 395 31.73 -4.71 -6.60
C MET A 395 30.46 -4.57 -7.44
N PRO A 396 30.42 -5.11 -8.67
CA PRO A 396 29.29 -4.98 -9.60
C PRO A 396 28.04 -5.78 -9.19
N ALA A 397 28.05 -6.45 -8.04
CA ALA A 397 27.00 -7.35 -7.59
C ALA A 397 26.19 -6.77 -6.42
N THR A 398 25.05 -7.40 -6.16
CA THR A 398 24.32 -7.24 -4.90
C THR A 398 25.17 -7.84 -3.77
N VAL A 399 25.59 -7.03 -2.82
CA VAL A 399 26.48 -7.49 -1.74
C VAL A 399 25.88 -7.15 -0.37
N GLU A 400 26.09 -8.07 0.57
CA GLU A 400 25.57 -8.04 1.93
C GLU A 400 26.27 -6.97 2.77
N LEU A 401 25.47 -6.28 3.59
CA LEU A 401 25.99 -5.31 4.56
C LEU A 401 26.41 -6.00 5.86
N ARG A 402 27.43 -5.45 6.51
CA ARG A 402 27.98 -5.95 7.78
C ARG A 402 28.34 -4.80 8.72
N PHE A 403 28.49 -5.11 10.00
CA PHE A 403 28.93 -4.15 11.01
C PHE A 403 30.41 -4.31 11.34
N PHE A 404 31.08 -3.17 11.53
CA PHE A 404 32.49 -3.10 11.97
C PHE A 404 32.62 -2.07 13.11
N PRO A 405 33.73 -2.06 13.87
CA PRO A 405 34.04 -0.96 14.77
C PRO A 405 33.91 0.39 14.04
N CYS A 406 33.23 1.34 14.68
CA CYS A 406 33.03 2.66 14.09
C CYS A 406 34.36 3.40 13.91
N ASN A 407 34.62 3.86 12.68
CA ASN A 407 35.75 4.70 12.34
C ASN A 407 35.25 5.89 11.52
N SER A 408 35.40 7.11 12.06
CA SER A 408 34.91 8.32 11.39
C SER A 408 35.64 8.64 10.08
N LEU A 409 36.83 8.07 9.86
CA LEU A 409 37.62 8.22 8.63
C LEU A 409 37.32 7.13 7.60
N GLU A 410 36.62 6.05 7.97
CA GLU A 410 36.25 4.98 7.04
C GLU A 410 35.12 5.44 6.13
N THR A 411 35.43 5.62 4.84
CA THR A 411 34.48 6.11 3.84
C THR A 411 33.38 5.09 3.56
N LYS A 412 33.65 3.79 3.70
CA LYS A 412 32.64 2.73 3.53
C LYS A 412 31.60 2.68 4.64
N GLN A 413 31.82 3.41 5.74
CA GLN A 413 30.84 3.56 6.81
C GLN A 413 29.98 4.83 6.63
N LYS A 414 30.18 5.57 5.53
CA LYS A 414 29.44 6.80 5.23
C LYS A 414 28.24 6.51 4.36
N TRP A 415 27.11 7.06 4.78
CA TRP A 415 25.81 6.94 4.16
C TRP A 415 25.20 8.32 4.00
N THR A 416 24.52 8.52 2.88
CA THR A 416 23.63 9.66 2.67
C THR A 416 22.20 9.21 2.90
N ARG A 417 21.52 9.85 3.86
CA ARG A 417 20.09 9.67 4.08
C ARG A 417 19.32 10.70 3.29
N TYR A 418 18.41 10.28 2.43
CA TYR A 418 17.45 11.16 1.75
C TYR A 418 16.09 11.09 2.42
N SER A 419 15.41 12.23 2.59
CA SER A 419 14.01 12.32 3.04
C SER A 419 13.08 12.53 1.83
N GLU A 420 12.05 13.37 1.91
CA GLU A 420 11.22 13.70 0.74
C GLU A 420 11.99 14.64 -0.18
N THR A 421 12.37 14.15 -1.36
CA THR A 421 13.11 14.91 -2.38
C THR A 421 12.21 15.51 -3.45
N GLY A 422 10.94 15.11 -3.51
CA GLY A 422 10.03 15.36 -4.63
C GLY A 422 10.18 14.36 -5.78
N ASP A 423 11.22 13.53 -5.78
CA ASP A 423 11.42 12.44 -6.75
C ASP A 423 11.24 11.08 -6.06
N PRO A 424 10.21 10.30 -6.44
CA PRO A 424 10.00 8.96 -5.92
C PRO A 424 11.21 8.03 -6.07
N GLN A 425 12.14 8.27 -7.01
CA GLN A 425 13.31 7.41 -7.18
C GLN A 425 14.36 7.59 -6.08
N THR A 426 14.46 8.78 -5.50
CA THR A 426 15.52 9.11 -4.52
C THR A 426 14.97 9.34 -3.11
N SER A 427 13.67 9.64 -2.97
CA SER A 427 13.04 9.88 -1.68
C SER A 427 13.12 8.69 -0.73
N TYR A 428 13.43 8.98 0.53
CA TYR A 428 13.47 8.03 1.65
C TYR A 428 14.47 6.88 1.50
N THR A 429 15.59 7.10 0.81
CA THR A 429 16.65 6.10 0.63
C THR A 429 17.82 6.30 1.61
N PHE A 430 18.64 5.24 1.75
CA PHE A 430 20.01 5.32 2.27
C PHE A 430 20.96 4.96 1.14
N VAL A 431 21.87 5.86 0.80
CA VAL A 431 22.81 5.72 -0.31
C VAL A 431 24.23 5.62 0.23
N ASP A 432 25.00 4.63 -0.22
CA ASP A 432 26.39 4.44 0.19
C ASP A 432 27.36 5.38 -0.58
N VAL A 433 28.64 5.34 -0.22
CA VAL A 433 29.70 6.13 -0.87
C VAL A 433 29.88 5.84 -2.37
N PHE A 434 29.35 4.72 -2.87
CA PHE A 434 29.43 4.31 -4.27
C PHE A 434 28.15 4.61 -5.06
N GLY A 435 27.18 5.32 -4.46
CA GLY A 435 25.92 5.67 -5.11
C GLY A 435 24.90 4.52 -5.17
N ARG A 436 25.07 3.48 -4.35
CA ARG A 436 24.15 2.33 -4.27
C ARG A 436 23.16 2.51 -3.12
N CYS A 437 21.93 2.07 -3.33
CA CYS A 437 20.85 2.16 -2.35
C CYS A 437 20.82 0.90 -1.47
N MET A 438 20.63 1.08 -0.17
CA MET A 438 20.30 -0.01 0.75
C MET A 438 18.93 -0.59 0.39
N SER A 439 18.81 -1.91 0.30
CA SER A 439 17.62 -2.63 -0.16
C SER A 439 17.33 -3.87 0.67
N ALA A 440 16.04 -4.15 0.90
CA ALA A 440 15.57 -5.43 1.41
C ALA A 440 15.32 -6.41 0.25
N VAL A 441 16.08 -7.49 0.22
CA VAL A 441 16.08 -8.47 -0.88
C VAL A 441 15.55 -9.81 -0.36
N PRO A 442 14.34 -10.23 -0.79
CA PRO A 442 13.80 -11.55 -0.46
C PRO A 442 14.79 -12.62 -0.88
N THR A 443 15.26 -13.40 0.08
CA THR A 443 16.23 -14.46 -0.17
C THR A 443 15.76 -15.73 0.51
N VAL A 444 15.81 -16.86 -0.19
CA VAL A 444 15.66 -18.17 0.44
C VAL A 444 16.94 -18.43 1.22
N PHE A 445 16.87 -18.39 2.54
CA PHE A 445 18.02 -18.74 3.37
C PHE A 445 18.26 -20.24 3.28
N ALA A 446 19.41 -20.69 2.79
CA ALA A 446 19.86 -22.08 2.99
C ALA A 446 20.35 -22.31 4.44
N SER A 447 19.72 -21.63 5.41
CA SER A 447 20.10 -21.66 6.81
C SER A 447 19.49 -22.89 7.49
N PRO A 448 20.19 -23.59 8.40
CA PRO A 448 19.58 -24.59 9.27
C PRO A 448 18.56 -23.97 10.25
N ASP A 449 18.55 -22.64 10.36
CA ASP A 449 17.63 -21.87 11.20
C ASP A 449 16.29 -21.68 10.48
N ALA A 450 15.39 -22.67 10.61
CA ALA A 450 14.08 -22.72 9.96
C ALA A 450 13.17 -21.49 10.26
N VAL A 451 13.52 -20.70 11.28
CA VAL A 451 12.84 -19.44 11.61
C VAL A 451 13.15 -18.35 10.59
N LEU A 452 14.36 -18.31 10.00
CA LEU A 452 14.73 -17.25 9.05
C LEU A 452 14.16 -17.47 7.65
N THR A 453 13.94 -18.73 7.25
CA THR A 453 13.60 -19.12 5.87
C THR A 453 12.33 -18.51 5.31
N ASN A 454 11.39 -18.07 6.15
CA ASN A 454 10.03 -17.71 5.72
C ASN A 454 9.54 -16.32 6.13
N VAL A 455 10.33 -15.55 6.89
CA VAL A 455 9.88 -14.26 7.47
C VAL A 455 10.89 -13.12 7.37
N ALA A 456 12.12 -13.39 6.90
CA ALA A 456 13.19 -12.41 6.80
C ALA A 456 13.59 -12.16 5.34
N SER A 457 14.20 -11.00 5.08
CA SER A 457 14.91 -10.70 3.83
C SER A 457 16.33 -10.25 4.14
N LYS A 458 17.27 -10.37 3.20
CA LYS A 458 18.63 -9.85 3.41
C LYS A 458 18.66 -8.34 3.19
N VAL A 459 19.47 -7.63 3.97
CA VAL A 459 19.78 -6.21 3.72
C VAL A 459 21.07 -6.13 2.90
N GLN A 460 20.96 -5.55 1.71
CA GLN A 460 22.02 -5.49 0.72
C GLN A 460 22.11 -4.09 0.12
N VAL A 461 23.18 -3.80 -0.63
CA VAL A 461 23.25 -2.62 -1.51
C VAL A 461 23.04 -3.03 -2.97
N GLN A 462 22.28 -2.19 -3.69
CA GLN A 462 21.95 -2.37 -5.11
C GLN A 462 21.99 -1.03 -5.84
N ALA A 463 22.01 -1.05 -7.17
CA ALA A 463 21.79 0.15 -7.96
C ALA A 463 20.44 0.80 -7.54
N CYS A 464 20.46 2.11 -7.32
CA CYS A 464 19.26 2.85 -6.96
C CYS A 464 18.24 2.78 -8.11
N ASN A 465 17.03 2.33 -7.82
CA ASN A 465 15.97 2.13 -8.81
C ASN A 465 14.60 2.67 -8.36
N GLY A 466 14.53 3.32 -7.19
CA GLY A 466 13.29 3.89 -6.67
C GLY A 466 12.27 2.89 -6.13
N SER A 467 12.59 1.59 -6.12
CA SER A 467 11.67 0.57 -5.63
C SER A 467 11.34 0.76 -4.16
N THR A 468 10.16 0.31 -3.75
CA THR A 468 9.74 0.31 -2.34
C THR A 468 10.68 -0.49 -1.45
N ALA A 469 11.41 -1.48 -1.99
CA ALA A 469 12.42 -2.24 -1.27
C ALA A 469 13.61 -1.41 -0.81
N GLN A 470 13.89 -0.29 -1.49
CA GLN A 470 14.99 0.63 -1.21
C GLN A 470 14.58 1.82 -0.33
N LYS A 471 13.30 1.90 0.04
CA LYS A 471 12.76 2.97 0.86
C LYS A 471 12.68 2.53 2.32
N TRP A 472 13.10 3.42 3.21
CA TRP A 472 13.26 3.14 4.63
C TRP A 472 12.69 4.29 5.47
N ASN A 473 11.89 3.94 6.48
CA ASN A 473 11.13 4.89 7.30
C ASN A 473 10.38 5.94 6.44
N ALA A 474 9.92 5.53 5.25
CA ALA A 474 9.15 6.39 4.37
C ALA A 474 7.71 6.50 4.89
N PRO A 475 7.13 7.71 5.00
CA PRO A 475 5.72 7.87 5.29
C PRO A 475 4.89 7.40 4.08
N ALA A 476 3.61 7.18 4.35
CA ALA A 476 2.60 7.15 3.30
C ALA A 476 2.66 8.45 2.47
N THR A 477 2.88 8.34 1.17
CA THR A 477 2.76 9.45 0.22
C THR A 477 1.54 9.21 -0.67
N TYR A 478 0.78 10.28 -0.93
CA TYR A 478 -0.40 10.23 -1.78
C TYR A 478 -0.20 11.11 -3.00
N THR A 479 -0.56 10.61 -4.17
CA THR A 479 -0.86 11.46 -5.32
C THR A 479 -2.32 11.91 -5.23
N GLN A 480 -2.63 13.16 -5.55
CA GLN A 480 -4.03 13.61 -5.55
C GLN A 480 -4.73 13.10 -6.81
N ALA A 481 -6.03 12.81 -6.70
CA ALA A 481 -6.82 12.46 -7.87
C ALA A 481 -7.03 13.71 -8.73
N ASN A 482 -6.78 13.60 -10.03
CA ASN A 482 -7.00 14.68 -10.99
C ASN A 482 -7.84 14.17 -12.17
N PHE A 483 -8.67 15.03 -12.73
CA PHE A 483 -9.45 14.72 -13.93
C PHE A 483 -9.31 15.89 -14.91
N GLY A 484 -8.74 15.62 -16.08
CA GLY A 484 -8.38 16.67 -17.03
C GLY A 484 -8.00 16.13 -18.40
N SER A 485 -7.24 16.94 -19.16
CA SER A 485 -6.79 16.63 -20.52
C SER A 485 -7.94 16.28 -21.48
N PHE A 486 -9.01 17.08 -21.45
CA PHE A 486 -10.16 16.90 -22.33
C PHE A 486 -9.77 17.18 -23.78
N SER A 487 -10.14 16.26 -24.67
CA SER A 487 -10.06 16.48 -26.11
C SER A 487 -11.28 15.90 -26.81
N GLU A 488 -11.80 16.64 -27.78
CA GLU A 488 -12.76 16.10 -28.73
C GLU A 488 -11.97 15.42 -29.84
N THR A 489 -12.36 14.18 -30.15
CA THR A 489 -11.83 13.42 -31.27
C THR A 489 -12.96 13.16 -32.25
N SER A 490 -12.68 13.16 -33.55
CA SER A 490 -13.68 12.78 -34.55
C SER A 490 -14.16 11.35 -34.27
N GLY A 491 -15.48 11.17 -34.17
CA GLY A 491 -16.12 9.87 -33.96
C GLY A 491 -16.12 8.99 -35.18
#